data_AF-A0A965MA88-F1
#
_entry.id   AF-A0A965MA88-F1
#
_cell.length_a   1.000
_cell.length_b   1.000
_cell.length_c   1.000
_cell.angle_alpha   90.00
_cell.angle_beta   90.00
_cell.angle_gamma   90.00
#
_symmetry.space_group_name_H-M   'P 1'
#
loop_
_entity.id
_entity.type
_entity.pdbx_description
1 polymer ?
#
loop_
_entity_poly.entity_id
_entity_poly.type
_entity_poly.pdbx_seq_one_letter_code
_entity_poly.pdbx_strand_id
1 'polypeptide(L)' 'MSLTRYRIDESVGASTVTDEMMVLTAVYGIVVGIILVILARRFRQQWMVFWGSGLSIISGLYLLADGLDWI' A
#
# COMPACT_ATOMS: atom_id res chain seq x y z
N MET A 1 -0.77 10.76 34.92
CA MET A 1 0.56 10.28 34.47
C MET A 1 0.45 8.79 34.21
N SER A 2 0.34 8.39 32.93
CA SER A 2 0.31 6.98 32.53
C SER A 2 1.75 6.48 32.44
N LEU A 3 2.09 5.49 33.26
CA LEU A 3 3.36 4.77 33.18
C LEU A 3 3.31 3.87 31.94
N THR A 4 3.85 4.36 30.83
CA THR A 4 4.10 3.54 29.64
C THR A 4 5.08 2.43 30.04
N ARG A 5 4.56 1.23 30.28
CA ARG A 5 5.36 0.06 30.65
C ARG A 5 6.30 -0.26 29.51
N TYR A 6 7.61 -0.09 29.73
CA TYR A 6 8.65 -0.53 28.83
C TYR A 6 8.50 -2.05 28.60
N ARG A 7 8.08 -2.44 27.40
CA ARG A 7 7.84 -3.83 27.00
C ARG A 7 9.19 -4.41 26.54
N ILE A 8 9.82 -5.18 27.42
CA ILE A 8 11.16 -5.78 27.20
C ILE A 8 11.12 -6.93 26.18
N ASP A 9 9.92 -7.40 25.81
CA ASP A 9 9.70 -8.56 24.94
C ASP A 9 9.38 -8.19 23.49
N GLU A 10 9.30 -6.90 23.15
CA GLU A 10 9.10 -6.46 21.77
C GLU A 10 10.47 -6.28 21.12
N SER A 11 10.88 -7.25 20.30
CA SER A 11 12.12 -7.16 19.55
C SER A 11 12.12 -5.88 18.73
N VAL A 12 13.20 -5.10 18.82
CA VAL A 12 13.41 -3.92 17.97
C VAL A 12 13.33 -4.38 16.52
N GLY A 13 12.27 -3.97 15.80
CA GLY A 13 11.96 -4.42 14.44
C GLY A 13 10.85 -5.48 14.32
N ALA A 14 10.08 -5.77 15.36
CA ALA A 14 8.85 -6.55 15.22
C ALA A 14 7.85 -5.82 14.31
N SER A 15 7.30 -6.53 13.32
CA SER A 15 6.24 -6.01 12.45
C SER A 15 5.08 -5.50 13.29
N THR A 16 4.72 -4.25 13.09
CA THR A 16 3.58 -3.64 13.75
C THR A 16 2.32 -3.91 12.95
N VAL A 17 1.16 -3.87 13.62
CA VAL A 17 -0.14 -3.96 12.95
C VAL A 17 -0.28 -2.90 11.85
N THR A 18 0.39 -1.76 11.99
CA THR A 18 0.42 -0.69 10.98
C THR A 18 1.13 -1.12 9.70
N ASP A 19 2.20 -1.90 9.81
CA ASP A 19 2.98 -2.37 8.66
C ASP A 19 2.14 -3.35 7.83
N GLU A 20 1.46 -4.28 8.49
CA GLU A 20 0.51 -5.20 7.85
C GLU A 20 -0.66 -4.45 7.19
N MET A 21 -1.19 -3.41 7.83
CA MET A 21 -2.23 -2.55 7.26
C MET A 21 -1.75 -1.79 6.03
N MET A 22 -0.49 -1.35 6.01
CA MET A 22 0.11 -0.62 4.89
C MET A 22 0.29 -1.54 3.67
N VAL A 23 0.84 -2.75 3.88
CA VAL A 23 0.97 -3.77 2.83
C VAL A 23 -0.41 -4.12 2.25
N LEU A 24 -1.41 -4.37 3.11
CA LEU A 24 -2.78 -4.66 2.69
C LEU A 24 -3.39 -3.50 1.88
N THR A 25 -3.18 -2.25 2.33
CA THR A 25 -3.65 -1.05 1.61
C THR A 25 -3.00 -0.93 0.24
N ALA A 26 -1.71 -1.23 0.11
CA ALA A 26 -1.00 -1.23 -1.17
C ALA A 26 -1.57 -2.28 -2.13
N VAL A 27 -1.83 -3.50 -1.65
CA VAL A 27 -2.49 -4.55 -2.45
C VAL A 27 -3.87 -4.10 -2.93
N TYR A 28 -4.68 -3.51 -2.04
CA TYR A 28 -5.98 -2.94 -2.43
C TYR A 28 -5.83 -1.81 -3.47
N GLY A 29 -4.85 -0.93 -3.31
CA GLY A 29 -4.56 0.15 -4.26
C GLY A 29 -4.29 -0.36 -5.67
N ILE A 30 -3.54 -1.47 -5.81
CA ILE A 30 -3.28 -2.12 -7.11
C ILE A 30 -4.57 -2.65 -7.71
N VAL A 31 -5.35 -3.44 -6.94
CA VAL A 31 -6.58 -4.05 -7.43
C VAL A 31 -7.58 -2.98 -7.89
N VAL A 32 -7.80 -1.97 -7.05
CA VAL A 32 -8.71 -0.85 -7.35
C VAL A 32 -8.21 -0.05 -8.54
N GLY A 33 -6.92 0.26 -8.61
CA GLY A 33 -6.32 0.99 -9.72
C GLY A 33 -6.48 0.27 -11.07
N ILE A 34 -6.29 -1.05 -11.10
CA ILE A 34 -6.51 -1.87 -12.30
C ILE A 34 -7.99 -1.84 -12.72
N ILE A 35 -8.91 -2.01 -11.77
CA ILE A 35 -10.36 -1.95 -12.03
C ILE A 35 -10.73 -0.59 -12.62
N LEU A 36 -10.23 0.50 -12.04
CA LEU A 36 -10.46 1.86 -12.52
C LEU A 36 -9.93 2.05 -13.94
N VAL A 37 -8.75 1.54 -14.27
CA VAL A 37 -8.19 1.62 -15.64
C VAL A 37 -9.07 0.88 -16.64
N ILE A 38 -9.52 -0.34 -16.30
CA ILE A 38 -10.38 -1.14 -17.18
C ILE A 38 -11.70 -0.40 -17.43
N LEU A 39 -12.32 0.11 -16.37
CA LEU A 39 -13.59 0.82 -16.46
C LEU A 39 -13.44 2.16 -17.21
N ALA A 40 -12.38 2.91 -16.93
CA ALA A 40 -12.09 4.18 -17.58
C ALA A 40 -11.84 4.03 -19.08
N ARG A 41 -11.17 2.95 -19.50
CA ARG A 41 -11.02 2.60 -20.92
C ARG A 41 -12.37 2.35 -21.58
N ARG A 42 -13.31 1.69 -20.89
CA ARG A 42 -14.67 1.44 -21.40
C ARG A 42 -15.46 2.73 -21.61
N PHE A 43 -15.32 3.71 -20.71
CA PHE A 43 -16.02 5.00 -20.76
C PHE A 43 -15.23 6.13 -21.46
N ARG A 44 -14.05 5.83 -22.01
CA ARG A 44 -13.13 6.80 -22.66
C ARG A 44 -12.70 7.97 -21.74
N GLN A 45 -12.74 7.77 -20.42
CA GLN A 45 -12.28 8.75 -19.45
C GLN A 45 -10.76 8.66 -19.27
N GLN A 46 -10.01 9.36 -20.11
CA GLN A 46 -8.55 9.35 -20.06
C GLN A 46 -7.97 9.79 -18.72
N TRP A 47 -8.65 10.71 -18.02
CA TRP A 47 -8.24 11.17 -16.69
C TRP A 47 -8.27 10.05 -15.64
N MET A 48 -9.30 9.19 -15.66
CA MET A 48 -9.35 8.03 -14.75
C MET A 48 -8.35 6.94 -15.10
N VAL A 49 -7.98 6.81 -16.39
CA VAL A 49 -6.88 5.91 -16.78
C VAL A 49 -5.57 6.38 -16.16
N PHE A 50 -5.28 7.68 -16.23
CA PHE A 50 -4.09 8.26 -15.60
C PHE A 50 -4.07 7.97 -14.09
N TRP A 51 -5.11 8.35 -13.34
CA TRP A 51 -5.14 8.13 -11.89
C TRP A 51 -5.13 6.65 -11.49
N GLY A 52 -5.89 5.79 -12.17
CA GLY A 52 -5.90 4.36 -11.86
C GLY A 52 -4.55 3.68 -12.13
N SER A 53 -3.88 4.07 -13.23
CA SER A 53 -2.53 3.58 -13.53
C SER A 53 -1.51 4.10 -12.53
N GLY A 54 -1.56 5.38 -12.15
CA GLY A 54 -0.67 5.98 -11.17
C GLY A 54 -0.79 5.31 -9.80
N LEU A 55 -2.04 5.09 -9.34
CA LEU A 55 -2.31 4.36 -8.09
C LEU A 55 -1.70 2.95 -8.14
N SER A 56 -1.94 2.20 -9.22
CA SER A 56 -1.43 0.83 -9.37
C SER A 56 0.10 0.79 -9.39
N ILE A 57 0.74 1.72 -10.10
CA ILE A 57 2.20 1.77 -10.24
C ILE A 57 2.84 2.13 -8.90
N ILE A 58 2.35 3.16 -8.21
CA ILE A 58 2.93 3.60 -6.93
C ILE A 58 2.77 2.50 -5.87
N SER A 59 1.59 1.88 -5.78
CA SER A 59 1.38 0.76 -4.86
C SER A 59 2.25 -0.46 -5.21
N GLY A 60 2.45 -0.75 -6.49
CA GLY A 60 3.36 -1.81 -6.93
C GLY A 60 4.83 -1.52 -6.62
N LEU A 61 5.27 -0.26 -6.78
CA LEU A 61 6.62 0.17 -6.41
C LEU A 61 6.84 0.07 -4.90
N TYR A 62 5.85 0.42 -4.09
CA TYR A 62 5.90 0.23 -2.65
C TYR A 62 6.11 -1.25 -2.28
N LEU A 63 5.28 -2.16 -2.80
CA LEU A 63 5.41 -3.60 -2.52
C LEU A 63 6.73 -4.20 -3.02
N LEU A 64 7.27 -3.67 -4.12
CA LEU A 64 8.56 -4.09 -4.62
C LEU A 64 9.70 -3.63 -3.71
N ALA A 65 9.66 -2.39 -3.23
CA ALA A 65 10.66 -1.86 -2.31
C ALA A 65 10.63 -2.59 -0.95
N ASP A 66 9.42 -2.81 -0.42
CA ASP A 66 9.15 -3.59 0.80
C ASP A 66 9.67 -5.03 0.66
N GLY A 67 9.36 -5.72 -0.44
CA GLY A 67 9.84 -7.08 -0.70
C GLY A 67 11.35 -7.21 -1.01
N LEU A 68 12.04 -6.10 -1.28
CA LEU A 68 13.50 -6.05 -1.45
C LEU A 68 14.23 -5.57 -0.18
N ASP A 69 13.52 -5.38 0.93
CA ASP A 69 14.03 -4.78 2.18
C ASP A 69 14.68 -3.39 1.97
N TRP A 70 14.19 -2.61 1.00
CA TRP A 70 14.67 -1.23 0.76
C TRP A 70 14.01 -0.21 1.70
N ILE A 71 12.83 -0.54 2.20
CA ILE A 71 12.01 0.19 3.16
C ILE A 71 11.42 -0.80 4.14
#